data_AF-A0A9D0I9B0-F1
#
_entry.id   AF-A0A9D0I9B0-F1
#
_cell.length_a   1.000
_cell.length_b   1.000
_cell.length_c   1.000
_cell.angle_alpha   90.00
_cell.angle_beta   90.00
_cell.angle_gamma   90.00
#
_symmetry.space_group_name_H-M   'P 1'
#
loop_
_entity.id
_entity.type
_entity.pdbx_description
1 polymer ?
#
loop_
_entity_poly.entity_id
_entity_poly.type
_entity_poly.pdbx_seq_one_letter_code
_entity_poly.pdbx_strand_id
1 'polypeptide(L)'
;MNKAGSRQVFSGIPPVGRRHETGGDIMKPFIGHSIRFLVLLPLLSPAMAQQVYKSVDDRGKVTYSSTPPADAVQVETVPLAPSPSAAEMEAAGESAKKAGRLADELQRERQARQAEADRREQSQAAPSAVPGGDQRLESGGYDNGPAVYPRYVDPRLRRAIRERLQQRPSRPSIQPLPPRPRPR
;
A
#
# COMPACT_ATOMS: atom_id res chain seq x y z
N MET A 1 22.27 -36.87 -40.43
CA MET A 1 21.04 -37.16 -41.22
C MET A 1 19.90 -37.49 -40.26
N ASN A 2 18.69 -36.98 -40.56
CA ASN A 2 17.36 -37.07 -39.89
C ASN A 2 16.83 -35.65 -39.56
N LYS A 3 16.01 -35.03 -40.43
CA LYS A 3 14.52 -34.98 -40.48
C LYS A 3 13.89 -34.27 -39.26
N ALA A 4 12.86 -33.43 -39.31
CA ALA A 4 12.10 -32.68 -40.33
C ALA A 4 11.00 -31.88 -39.57
N GLY A 5 10.56 -30.73 -40.11
CA GLY A 5 9.25 -30.08 -39.83
C GLY A 5 9.20 -29.14 -38.62
N SER A 6 8.40 -28.06 -38.56
CA SER A 6 7.27 -27.64 -39.41
C SER A 6 6.79 -26.22 -39.00
N ARG A 7 6.40 -25.39 -39.99
CA ARG A 7 5.18 -24.50 -40.06
C ARG A 7 4.97 -23.37 -39.01
N GLN A 8 4.45 -22.15 -39.25
CA GLN A 8 3.68 -21.46 -40.31
C GLN A 8 4.03 -19.94 -40.29
N VAL A 9 4.16 -19.20 -41.40
CA VAL A 9 3.13 -18.51 -42.21
C VAL A 9 2.06 -17.74 -41.41
N PHE A 10 2.20 -16.41 -41.35
CA PHE A 10 1.04 -15.50 -41.43
C PHE A 10 1.47 -14.16 -42.05
N SER A 11 1.25 -14.06 -43.35
CA SER A 11 1.25 -12.83 -44.14
C SER A 11 -0.13 -12.18 -44.08
N GLY A 12 -0.20 -10.86 -43.96
CA GLY A 12 -1.36 -10.09 -44.41
C GLY A 12 -1.90 -9.08 -43.40
N ILE A 13 -1.32 -7.88 -43.37
CA ILE A 13 -2.04 -6.69 -42.92
C ILE A 13 -2.60 -6.04 -44.20
N PRO A 14 -3.93 -5.86 -44.33
CA PRO A 14 -4.51 -5.20 -45.49
C PRO A 14 -4.29 -3.68 -45.47
N PRO A 15 -4.24 -3.03 -46.65
CA PRO A 15 -4.12 -1.58 -46.77
C PRO A 15 -5.45 -0.89 -46.44
N VAL A 16 -5.41 0.10 -45.54
CA VAL A 16 -6.53 1.01 -45.29
C VAL A 16 -6.58 2.01 -46.45
N GLY A 17 -7.57 1.81 -47.32
CA GLY A 17 -7.84 2.62 -48.50
C GLY A 17 -8.35 4.03 -48.18
N ARG A 18 -7.93 4.94 -49.06
CA ARG A 18 -8.38 6.33 -49.27
C ARG A 18 -9.91 6.47 -49.35
N ARG A 19 -10.42 7.63 -48.93
CA ARG A 19 -11.40 8.45 -49.69
C ARG A 19 -11.13 9.93 -49.40
N HIS A 20 -10.57 10.65 -50.38
CA HIS A 20 -11.23 11.58 -51.31
C HIS A 20 -11.51 12.97 -50.71
N GLU A 21 -10.61 13.88 -51.05
CA GLU A 21 -10.87 15.32 -51.13
C GLU A 21 -11.86 15.62 -52.27
N THR A 22 -12.83 16.47 -51.96
CA THR A 22 -13.60 17.39 -52.84
C THR A 22 -14.23 18.37 -51.85
N GLY A 23 -14.02 19.69 -51.85
CA GLY A 23 -13.95 20.63 -52.97
C GLY A 23 -15.23 21.49 -52.95
N GLY A 24 -15.10 22.79 -52.69
CA GLY A 24 -16.20 23.80 -52.67
C GLY A 24 -17.01 23.79 -51.37
N ASP A 25 -17.38 24.90 -50.72
CA ASP A 25 -17.78 26.16 -51.31
C ASP A 25 -17.55 27.35 -50.37
N ILE A 26 -17.16 28.44 -51.00
CA ILE A 26 -17.13 29.80 -50.49
C ILE A 26 -18.58 30.29 -50.43
N MET A 27 -19.11 30.58 -49.25
CA MET A 27 -20.19 31.58 -49.12
C MET A 27 -20.23 32.16 -47.71
N LYS A 28 -19.72 33.39 -47.59
CA LYS A 28 -20.16 34.33 -46.55
C LYS A 28 -21.44 34.99 -47.06
N PRO A 29 -22.43 35.17 -46.18
CA PRO A 29 -23.02 36.51 -46.12
C PRO A 29 -23.32 37.01 -44.70
N PHE A 30 -22.97 38.28 -44.50
CA PHE A 30 -23.78 39.33 -43.86
C PHE A 30 -24.22 39.20 -42.38
N ILE A 31 -23.50 39.96 -41.54
CA ILE A 31 -23.97 40.98 -40.58
C ILE A 31 -25.48 40.99 -40.29
N GLY A 32 -25.84 40.71 -39.03
CA GLY A 32 -27.15 41.00 -38.43
C GLY A 32 -27.06 40.98 -36.90
N HIS A 33 -27.44 42.08 -36.27
CA HIS A 33 -27.18 42.40 -34.85
C HIS A 33 -28.12 41.70 -33.85
N SER A 34 -27.56 41.45 -32.68
CA SER A 34 -28.20 41.54 -31.35
C SER A 34 -29.13 40.41 -30.87
N ILE A 35 -29.07 40.27 -29.53
CA ILE A 35 -30.00 39.61 -28.63
C ILE A 35 -29.86 38.07 -28.53
N ARG A 36 -29.09 37.61 -27.54
CA ARG A 36 -29.59 37.07 -26.26
C ARG A 36 -28.47 36.28 -25.59
N PHE A 37 -27.89 36.87 -24.55
CA PHE A 37 -27.29 36.14 -23.43
C PHE A 37 -28.27 35.02 -23.03
N LEU A 38 -27.97 33.77 -23.39
CA LEU A 38 -28.80 32.63 -23.00
C LEU A 38 -27.88 31.50 -22.53
N VAL A 39 -27.66 31.53 -21.22
CA VAL A 39 -27.53 30.34 -20.37
C VAL A 39 -26.21 29.58 -20.54
N LEU A 40 -25.15 30.20 -20.03
CA LEU A 40 -24.10 29.47 -19.34
C LEU A 40 -24.63 29.20 -17.91
N LEU A 41 -25.56 28.25 -17.74
CA LEU A 41 -26.02 27.82 -16.41
C LEU A 41 -24.89 26.99 -15.80
N PRO A 42 -24.21 27.46 -14.74
CA PRO A 42 -23.12 26.70 -14.17
C PRO A 42 -23.70 25.44 -13.50
N LEU A 43 -23.03 24.31 -13.72
CA LEU A 43 -23.24 23.06 -12.98
C LEU A 43 -22.80 23.20 -11.50
N LEU A 44 -23.34 24.20 -10.79
CA LEU A 44 -23.33 24.23 -9.33
C LEU A 44 -24.36 23.20 -8.86
N SER A 45 -24.03 21.92 -8.98
CA SER A 45 -24.60 20.93 -8.08
C SER A 45 -24.06 21.31 -6.69
N PRO A 46 -24.91 21.69 -5.73
CA PRO A 46 -24.46 21.78 -4.36
C PRO A 46 -23.92 20.40 -4.01
N ALA A 47 -22.64 20.32 -3.68
CA ALA A 47 -22.07 19.16 -3.01
C ALA A 47 -22.82 19.05 -1.68
N MET A 48 -23.95 18.35 -1.69
CA MET A 48 -24.75 18.08 -0.51
C MET A 48 -23.86 17.26 0.40
N ALA A 49 -23.28 17.92 1.40
CA ALA A 49 -22.60 17.25 2.50
C ALA A 49 -23.55 16.18 3.04
N GLN A 50 -23.19 14.92 2.87
CA GLN A 50 -24.08 13.79 3.09
C GLN A 50 -24.38 13.69 4.59
N GLN A 51 -25.51 14.26 5.04
CA GLN A 51 -25.89 14.23 6.44
C GLN A 51 -26.22 12.78 6.83
N VAL A 52 -25.47 12.25 7.81
CA VAL A 52 -25.71 10.92 8.37
C VAL A 52 -26.42 11.09 9.70
N TYR A 53 -27.62 10.51 9.81
CA TYR A 53 -28.41 10.53 11.02
C TYR A 53 -28.22 9.21 11.78
N LYS A 54 -27.97 9.31 13.08
CA LYS A 54 -27.98 8.20 14.01
C LYS A 54 -29.32 8.21 14.74
N SER A 55 -30.04 7.10 14.66
CA SER A 55 -31.33 6.91 15.34
C SER A 55 -31.27 5.73 16.28
N VAL A 56 -32.02 5.80 17.37
CA VAL A 56 -32.21 4.71 18.34
C VAL A 56 -33.69 4.33 18.34
N ASP A 57 -33.99 3.06 18.10
CA ASP A 57 -35.36 2.53 18.16
C ASP A 57 -35.81 2.23 19.60
N ASP A 58 -37.08 1.85 19.75
CA ASP A 58 -37.74 1.47 21.00
C ASP A 58 -37.09 0.26 21.70
N ARG A 59 -36.31 -0.53 20.96
CA ARG A 59 -35.55 -1.71 21.45
C ARG A 59 -34.08 -1.39 21.72
N GLY A 60 -33.66 -0.13 21.57
CA GLY A 60 -32.28 0.32 21.80
C GLY A 60 -31.29 -0.02 20.68
N LYS A 61 -31.76 -0.40 19.49
CA LYS A 61 -30.92 -0.66 18.31
C LYS A 61 -30.54 0.65 17.64
N VAL A 62 -29.24 0.82 17.36
CA VAL A 62 -28.71 1.99 16.67
C VAL A 62 -28.73 1.75 15.17
N THR A 63 -29.38 2.65 14.42
CA THR A 63 -29.41 2.63 12.94
C THR A 63 -28.88 3.93 12.38
N TYR A 64 -27.98 3.84 11.40
CA TYR A 64 -27.43 4.97 10.66
C TYR A 64 -28.13 5.08 9.30
N SER A 65 -28.65 6.26 8.96
CA SER A 65 -29.37 6.51 7.71
C SER A 65 -28.98 7.86 7.11
N SER A 66 -29.05 7.96 5.78
CA SER A 66 -28.92 9.23 5.05
C SER A 66 -30.21 10.05 4.99
N THR A 67 -31.31 9.50 5.52
CA THR A 67 -32.62 10.16 5.63
C THR A 67 -33.09 10.10 7.08
N PRO A 68 -33.69 11.18 7.62
CA PRO A 68 -34.16 11.20 9.00
C PRO A 68 -35.32 10.19 9.16
N PRO A 69 -35.20 9.21 10.06
CA PRO A 69 -36.27 8.24 10.31
C PRO A 69 -37.43 8.92 11.05
N ALA A 70 -38.65 8.75 10.53
CA ALA A 70 -39.87 9.36 11.07
C ALA A 70 -40.26 8.82 12.46
N ASP A 71 -39.85 7.59 12.78
CA ASP A 71 -40.28 6.86 13.99
C ASP A 71 -39.18 6.80 15.07
N ALA A 72 -38.15 7.64 14.99
CA ALA A 72 -37.04 7.60 15.92
C ALA A 72 -37.32 8.38 17.21
N VAL A 73 -37.12 7.72 18.36
CA VAL A 73 -37.25 8.33 19.70
C VAL A 73 -36.19 9.41 19.91
N GLN A 74 -35.02 9.27 19.29
CA GLN A 74 -33.93 10.23 19.35
C GLN A 74 -33.12 10.21 18.05
N VAL A 75 -32.89 11.39 17.48
CA VAL A 75 -32.12 11.59 16.24
C VAL A 75 -30.93 12.50 16.55
N GLU A 76 -29.72 12.01 16.26
CA GLU A 76 -28.47 12.76 16.39
C GLU A 76 -27.83 12.90 15.00
N THR A 77 -27.59 14.14 14.57
CA THR A 77 -26.86 14.40 13.31
C THR A 77 -25.38 14.14 13.54
N VAL A 78 -24.81 13.20 12.79
CA VAL A 78 -23.37 12.92 12.84
C VAL A 78 -22.66 13.86 11.86
N PRO A 79 -21.83 14.80 12.34
CA PRO A 79 -21.03 15.63 11.45
C PRO A 79 -20.00 14.74 10.76
N LEU A 80 -20.08 14.65 9.43
CA LEU A 80 -19.02 14.07 8.64
C LEU A 80 -17.86 15.05 8.58
N ALA A 81 -16.62 14.54 8.74
CA ALA A 81 -15.44 15.34 8.47
C ALA A 81 -15.47 15.80 7.01
N PRO A 82 -15.04 17.04 6.71
CA PRO A 82 -14.94 17.51 5.34
C PRO A 82 -13.99 16.61 4.56
N SER A 83 -14.26 16.47 3.25
CA SER A 83 -13.32 15.80 2.36
C SER A 83 -11.96 16.52 2.41
N PRO A 84 -10.84 15.77 2.33
CA PRO A 84 -9.51 16.37 2.35
C PRO A 84 -9.38 17.39 1.21
N SER A 85 -8.66 18.47 1.48
CA SER A 85 -8.37 19.50 0.49
C SER A 85 -7.45 18.95 -0.61
N ALA A 86 -7.45 19.60 -1.78
CA ALA A 86 -6.57 19.22 -2.89
C ALA A 86 -5.08 19.25 -2.48
N ALA A 87 -4.68 20.21 -1.64
CA ALA A 87 -3.32 20.30 -1.12
C ALA A 87 -2.96 19.12 -0.19
N GLU A 88 -3.89 18.67 0.65
CA GLU A 88 -3.69 17.49 1.51
C GLU A 88 -3.60 16.20 0.68
N MET A 89 -4.41 16.08 -0.37
CA MET A 89 -4.34 14.96 -1.30
C MET A 89 -3.01 14.92 -2.06
N GLU A 90 -2.51 16.07 -2.50
CA GLU A 90 -1.21 16.18 -3.16
C GLU A 90 -0.06 15.83 -2.20
N ALA A 91 -0.07 16.39 -0.99
CA ALA A 91 0.93 16.09 0.05
C ALA A 91 0.94 14.59 0.44
N ALA A 92 -0.24 13.97 0.53
CA ALA A 92 -0.36 12.53 0.77
C ALA A 92 0.21 11.72 -0.41
N GLY A 93 -0.07 12.14 -1.64
CA GLY A 93 0.47 11.53 -2.86
C GLY A 93 2.00 11.62 -2.94
N GLU A 94 2.58 12.77 -2.61
CA GLU A 94 4.03 12.93 -2.53
C GLU A 94 4.65 12.05 -1.45
N SER A 95 4.02 12.00 -0.28
CA SER A 95 4.50 11.18 0.84
C SER A 95 4.49 9.69 0.49
N ALA A 96 3.43 9.22 -0.18
CA ALA A 96 3.34 7.85 -0.69
C ALA A 96 4.44 7.55 -1.72
N LYS A 97 4.70 8.48 -2.66
CA LYS A 97 5.78 8.33 -3.65
C LYS A 97 7.16 8.23 -2.98
N LYS A 98 7.44 9.08 -1.96
CA LYS A 98 8.69 9.05 -1.21
C LYS A 98 8.87 7.73 -0.46
N ALA A 99 7.81 7.27 0.22
CA ALA A 99 7.81 5.98 0.91
C ALA A 99 8.04 4.80 -0.04
N GLY A 100 7.41 4.82 -1.22
CA GLY A 100 7.60 3.80 -2.25
C GLY A 100 9.05 3.73 -2.73
N ARG A 101 9.67 4.88 -3.03
CA ARG A 101 11.09 4.93 -3.45
C ARG A 101 12.03 4.36 -2.38
N LEU A 102 11.80 4.71 -1.12
CA LEU A 102 12.60 4.19 -0.01
C LEU A 102 12.44 2.67 0.15
N ALA A 103 11.22 2.17 0.00
CA ALA A 103 10.96 0.73 0.06
C ALA A 103 11.68 -0.03 -1.06
N ASP A 104 11.66 0.50 -2.29
CA ASP A 104 12.36 -0.09 -3.43
C ASP A 104 13.87 -0.11 -3.24
N GLU A 105 14.45 0.97 -2.70
CA GLU A 105 15.88 1.06 -2.40
C GLU A 105 16.30 -0.01 -1.37
N LEU A 106 15.57 -0.12 -0.26
CA LEU A 106 15.81 -1.12 0.77
C LEU A 106 15.66 -2.55 0.23
N GLN A 107 14.71 -2.78 -0.68
CA GLN A 107 14.53 -4.08 -1.31
C GLN A 107 15.72 -4.45 -2.20
N ARG A 108 16.22 -3.51 -3.02
CA ARG A 108 17.41 -3.72 -3.85
C ARG A 108 18.64 -4.00 -3.00
N GLU A 109 18.81 -3.28 -1.90
CA GLU A 109 19.93 -3.48 -0.98
C GLU A 109 19.90 -4.89 -0.36
N ARG A 110 18.72 -5.36 0.05
CA ARG A 110 18.55 -6.73 0.56
C ARG A 110 18.88 -7.76 -0.50
N GLN A 111 18.40 -7.58 -1.73
CA GLN A 111 18.69 -8.49 -2.84
C GLN A 111 20.19 -8.54 -3.18
N ALA A 112 20.86 -7.38 -3.18
CA ALA A 112 22.30 -7.31 -3.41
C ALA A 112 23.08 -8.05 -2.32
N ARG A 113 22.72 -7.84 -1.05
CA ARG A 113 23.35 -8.55 0.08
C ARG A 113 23.12 -10.06 0.01
N GLN A 114 21.93 -10.50 -0.36
CA GLN A 114 21.64 -11.92 -0.52
C GLN A 114 22.46 -12.52 -1.65
N ALA A 115 22.50 -11.87 -2.81
CA ALA A 115 23.28 -12.34 -3.95
C ALA A 115 24.79 -12.42 -3.63
N GLU A 116 25.31 -11.50 -2.83
CA GLU A 116 26.70 -11.55 -2.37
C GLU A 116 26.93 -12.71 -1.38
N ALA A 117 26.01 -12.93 -0.44
CA ALA A 117 26.08 -14.07 0.48
C ALA A 117 26.06 -15.40 -0.29
N ASP A 118 25.12 -15.56 -1.23
CA ASP A 118 25.01 -16.76 -2.06
C ASP A 118 26.28 -17.02 -2.87
N ARG A 119 26.92 -15.96 -3.42
CA ARG A 119 28.21 -16.08 -4.13
C ARG A 119 29.34 -16.51 -3.20
N ARG A 120 29.39 -15.99 -1.97
CA ARG A 120 30.40 -16.36 -0.97
C ARG A 120 30.22 -17.80 -0.51
N GLU A 121 28.98 -18.26 -0.37
CA GLU A 121 28.69 -19.65 -0.04
C GLU A 121 29.11 -20.58 -1.18
N GLN A 122 28.80 -20.24 -2.44
CA GLN A 122 29.22 -21.03 -3.60
C GLN A 122 30.74 -21.11 -3.75
N SER A 123 31.48 -20.02 -3.49
CA SER A 123 32.94 -20.05 -3.58
C SER A 123 33.60 -20.81 -2.43
N GLN A 124 33.00 -20.82 -1.23
CA GLN A 124 33.46 -21.61 -0.09
C GLN A 124 33.06 -23.09 -0.16
N ALA A 125 31.95 -23.40 -0.83
CA ALA A 125 31.46 -24.76 -1.02
C ALA A 125 32.17 -25.50 -2.17
N ALA A 126 33.03 -24.83 -2.96
CA ALA A 126 33.91 -25.51 -3.88
C ALA A 126 34.91 -26.36 -3.07
N PRO A 127 34.81 -27.71 -3.09
CA PRO A 127 35.73 -28.54 -2.34
C PRO A 127 37.13 -28.26 -2.89
N SER A 128 38.03 -27.85 -2.00
CA SER A 128 39.45 -27.95 -2.27
C SER A 128 39.72 -29.42 -2.57
N ALA A 129 39.84 -29.76 -3.85
CA ALA A 129 40.27 -31.07 -4.29
C ALA A 129 41.72 -31.24 -3.85
N VAL A 130 41.90 -31.58 -2.57
CA VAL A 130 43.18 -32.03 -2.02
C VAL A 130 43.36 -33.44 -2.56
N PRO A 131 44.31 -33.68 -3.47
CA PRO A 131 44.57 -35.02 -3.96
C PRO A 131 45.38 -35.75 -2.88
N GLY A 132 44.80 -36.84 -2.37
CA GLY A 132 45.53 -37.95 -1.76
C GLY A 132 46.32 -37.64 -0.48
N GLY A 133 45.70 -37.91 0.67
CA GLY A 133 46.40 -38.02 1.93
C GLY A 133 45.60 -38.86 2.90
N ASP A 134 45.87 -40.16 2.89
CA ASP A 134 45.39 -41.13 3.88
C ASP A 134 45.74 -40.63 5.29
N GLN A 135 44.78 -39.97 5.95
CA GLN A 135 44.80 -39.81 7.40
C GLN A 135 43.44 -40.26 7.93
N ARG A 136 43.38 -41.58 8.10
CA ARG A 136 42.53 -42.26 9.07
C ARG A 136 42.82 -41.69 10.46
N LEU A 137 42.14 -40.60 10.82
CA LEU A 137 42.05 -40.12 12.18
C LEU A 137 40.69 -40.51 12.75
N GLU A 138 40.78 -41.03 13.96
CA GLU A 138 39.79 -41.82 14.65
C GLU A 138 38.44 -41.11 14.79
N SER A 139 37.40 -41.94 14.67
CA SER A 139 36.02 -41.64 15.01
C SER A 139 35.90 -41.33 16.50
N GLY A 140 36.01 -40.04 16.84
CA GLY A 140 35.51 -39.48 18.09
C GLY A 140 34.19 -38.77 17.81
N GLY A 141 33.08 -39.49 17.91
CA GLY A 141 31.74 -38.95 17.73
C GLY A 141 31.44 -37.84 18.74
N TYR A 142 31.38 -36.61 18.25
CA TYR A 142 30.70 -35.51 18.94
C TYR A 142 29.50 -35.08 18.10
N ASP A 143 28.32 -35.44 18.61
CA ASP A 143 27.05 -34.85 18.23
C ASP A 143 27.12 -33.33 18.39
N ASN A 144 27.46 -32.63 17.31
CA ASN A 144 27.30 -31.19 17.20
C ASN A 144 25.82 -30.87 16.94
N GLY A 145 25.01 -30.95 18.01
CA GLY A 145 23.81 -30.12 18.10
C GLY A 145 24.21 -28.64 17.94
N PRO A 146 23.33 -27.77 17.41
CA PRO A 146 23.70 -26.40 17.08
C PRO A 146 24.32 -25.73 18.29
N ALA A 147 25.61 -25.39 18.17
CA ALA A 147 26.33 -24.62 19.16
C ALA A 147 25.60 -23.29 19.30
N VAL A 148 24.76 -23.19 20.33
CA VAL A 148 24.21 -21.94 20.83
C VAL A 148 25.42 -21.19 21.37
N TYR A 149 26.12 -20.47 20.49
CA TYR A 149 27.13 -19.51 20.92
C TYR A 149 26.43 -18.60 21.93
N PRO A 150 26.92 -18.53 23.20
CA PRO A 150 26.43 -17.51 24.09
C PRO A 150 26.77 -16.18 23.40
N ARG A 151 25.74 -15.46 22.95
CA ARG A 151 25.91 -14.06 22.56
C ARG A 151 26.60 -13.39 23.74
N TYR A 152 27.87 -13.05 23.59
CA TYR A 152 28.56 -12.16 24.49
C TYR A 152 27.85 -10.81 24.40
N VAL A 153 26.80 -10.66 25.22
CA VAL A 153 26.15 -9.37 25.41
C VAL A 153 27.18 -8.53 26.17
N ASP A 154 27.72 -7.53 25.48
CA ASP A 154 28.64 -6.56 26.07
C ASP A 154 28.11 -6.09 27.44
N PRO A 155 28.88 -6.22 28.53
CA PRO A 155 28.48 -5.79 29.87
C PRO A 155 27.97 -4.34 29.92
N ARG A 156 28.47 -3.47 29.03
CA ARG A 156 28.05 -2.07 28.91
C ARG A 156 26.60 -1.97 28.45
N LEU A 157 26.18 -2.84 27.53
CA LEU A 157 24.81 -2.89 27.02
C LEU A 157 23.83 -3.32 28.11
N ARG A 158 24.23 -4.28 28.97
CA ARG A 158 23.40 -4.73 30.10
C ARG A 158 23.10 -3.60 31.09
N ARG A 159 24.10 -2.73 31.34
CA ARG A 159 23.94 -1.58 32.25
C ARG A 159 22.97 -0.54 31.67
N ALA A 160 23.15 -0.18 30.41
CA ALA A 160 22.28 0.78 29.73
C ALA A 160 20.82 0.30 29.65
N ILE A 161 20.59 -0.99 29.39
CA ILE A 161 19.23 -1.56 29.37
C ILE A 161 18.59 -1.50 30.76
N ARG A 162 19.35 -1.82 31.82
CA ARG A 162 18.85 -1.77 33.21
C ARG A 162 18.46 -0.35 33.60
N GLU A 163 19.30 0.64 33.30
CA GLU A 163 19.02 2.06 33.60
C GLU A 163 17.78 2.56 32.85
N ARG A 164 17.62 2.20 31.57
CA ARG A 164 16.44 2.58 30.77
C ARG A 164 15.14 1.95 31.29
N LEU A 165 15.20 0.75 31.86
CA LEU A 165 14.05 0.09 32.46
C LEU A 165 13.67 0.68 33.83
N GLN A 166 14.63 1.22 34.58
CA GLN A 166 14.35 1.94 35.84
C GLN A 166 13.79 3.35 35.59
N GLN A 167 14.20 4.00 34.51
CA GLN A 167 13.66 5.31 34.09
C GLN A 167 12.29 5.21 33.42
N ARG A 168 11.72 4.00 33.29
CA ARG A 168 10.39 3.85 32.71
C ARG A 168 9.40 4.50 33.68
N PRO A 169 8.66 5.54 33.27
CA PRO A 169 7.65 6.13 34.12
C PRO A 169 6.69 5.02 34.54
N SER A 170 6.42 4.95 35.85
CA SER A 170 5.38 4.09 36.41
C SER A 170 4.12 4.32 35.59
N ARG A 171 3.70 3.29 34.84
CA ARG A 171 2.45 3.35 34.08
C ARG A 171 1.37 3.77 35.07
N PRO A 172 0.55 4.78 34.77
CA PRO A 172 -0.55 5.13 35.64
C PRO A 172 -1.37 3.86 35.87
N SER A 173 -1.67 3.57 37.14
CA SER A 173 -2.60 2.49 37.48
C SER A 173 -3.86 2.71 36.66
N ILE A 174 -4.12 1.81 35.73
CA ILE A 174 -5.35 1.82 34.94
C ILE A 174 -6.46 1.62 35.97
N GLN A 175 -7.15 2.70 36.33
CA GLN A 175 -8.34 2.59 37.16
C GLN A 175 -9.32 1.68 36.41
N PRO A 176 -9.88 0.65 37.06
CA PRO A 176 -10.88 -0.18 36.42
C PRO A 176 -12.04 0.71 35.95
N LEU A 177 -12.50 0.49 34.73
CA LEU A 177 -13.65 1.20 34.18
C LEU A 177 -14.84 1.04 35.15
N PRO A 178 -15.60 2.10 35.43
CA PRO A 178 -16.81 1.99 36.22
C PRO A 178 -17.77 1.00 35.55
N PRO A 179 -18.56 0.24 36.33
CA PRO A 179 -19.55 -0.67 35.79
C PRO A 179 -20.56 0.10 34.95
N ARG A 180 -20.85 -0.40 33.74
CA ARG A 180 -21.86 0.20 32.86
C ARG A 180 -23.23 0.16 33.55
N PRO A 181 -24.01 1.24 33.50
CA PRO A 181 -25.38 1.23 34.01
C PRO A 181 -26.21 0.20 33.23
N ARG A 182 -27.00 -0.60 33.96
CA ARG A 182 -27.92 -1.56 33.36
C ARG A 182 -29.12 -0.80 32.78
N PRO A 183 -29.59 -1.12 31.56
CA PRO A 183 -30.84 -0.57 31.04
C PRO A 183 -32.01 -1.04 31.92
N ARG A 184 -32.96 -0.13 32.18
CA ARG A 184 -34.23 -0.40 32.87
C ARG A 184 -35.27 -0.90 31.89
#